data_AF-A0A072PFA6-F1
#
_entry.id   AF-A0A072PFA6-F1
#
_cell.length_a   1.000
_cell.length_b   1.000
_cell.length_c   1.000
_cell.angle_alpha   90.00
_cell.angle_beta   90.00
_cell.angle_gamma   90.00
#
_symmetry.space_group_name_H-M   'P 1'
#
loop_
_entity.id
_entity.type
_entity.pdbx_description
1 polymer ?
#
loop_
_entity_poly.entity_id
_entity_poly.type
_entity_poly.pdbx_seq_one_letter_code
_entity_poly.pdbx_strand_id
1 'polypeptide(L)'
;MSRFLDKVVFVTDGTSGLGAATCQLFINEGARVFVTDEIRVNVICPGLMDTPMVNHLTKEAAVVQKTRIPFLWVDLLIRRR
;
A
#
# COMPACT_ATOMS: atom_id res chain seq x y z
N MET A 1 0.99 8.92 17.73
CA MET A 1 2.07 8.47 16.82
C MET A 1 1.41 8.10 15.50
N SER A 2 1.88 8.65 14.37
CA SER A 2 1.37 8.36 13.02
C SER A 2 1.91 7.00 12.53
N ARG A 3 1.08 5.96 12.59
CA ARG A 3 1.48 4.58 12.22
C ARG A 3 1.88 4.43 10.76
N PHE A 4 1.37 5.29 9.87
CA PHE A 4 1.60 5.21 8.42
C PHE A 4 2.40 6.39 7.86
N LEU A 5 3.16 7.09 8.71
CA LEU A 5 4.04 8.16 8.26
C LEU A 5 5.00 7.64 7.17
N ASP A 6 5.11 8.40 6.07
CA ASP A 6 5.91 8.11 4.88
C ASP A 6 5.55 6.83 4.11
N LYS A 7 4.47 6.14 4.50
CA LYS A 7 3.96 4.97 3.79
C LYS A 7 3.05 5.41 2.66
N VAL A 8 3.11 4.69 1.55
CA VAL A 8 2.13 4.83 0.47
C VAL A 8 1.14 3.69 0.58
N VAL A 9 -0.15 3.96 0.58
CA VAL A 9 -1.22 2.96 0.63
C VAL A 9 -2.00 3.00 -0.68
N PHE A 10 -2.26 1.84 -1.26
CA PHE A 10 -3.11 1.69 -2.44
C PHE A 10 -4.45 1.10 -2.02
N VAL A 11 -5.55 1.77 -2.36
CA VAL A 11 -6.91 1.36 -2.01
C VAL A 11 -7.74 1.21 -3.28
N THR A 12 -8.36 0.04 -3.43
CA THR A 12 -9.37 -0.24 -4.47
C THR A 12 -10.76 0.07 -3.93
N ASP A 13 -11.68 0.52 -4.79
CA ASP A 13 -13.05 0.95 -4.41
C ASP A 13 -13.03 2.01 -3.28
N GLY A 14 -12.02 2.89 -3.31
CA GLY A 14 -11.78 3.88 -2.25
C GLY A 14 -12.44 5.23 -2.48
N THR A 15 -13.23 5.39 -3.55
CA THR A 15 -13.89 6.65 -3.94
C THR A 15 -15.18 6.91 -3.16
N SER A 16 -15.81 5.88 -2.61
CA SER A 16 -17.09 6.01 -1.91
C SER A 16 -17.22 5.09 -0.70
N GLY A 17 -18.28 5.29 0.09
CA GLY A 17 -18.66 4.41 1.19
C GLY A 17 -17.54 4.14 2.20
N LEU A 18 -17.34 2.86 2.53
CA LEU A 18 -16.33 2.43 3.50
C LEU A 18 -14.91 2.63 2.97
N GLY A 19 -14.67 2.41 1.67
CA GLY A 19 -13.35 2.61 1.06
C GLY A 19 -12.89 4.07 1.19
N ALA A 20 -13.79 5.04 0.98
CA ALA A 20 -13.50 6.46 1.18
C ALA A 20 -13.17 6.80 2.64
N ALA A 21 -13.95 6.26 3.59
CA ALA A 21 -13.68 6.44 5.01
C ALA A 21 -12.31 5.85 5.41
N THR A 22 -11.97 4.67 4.87
CA THR A 22 -10.66 4.03 5.06
C THR A 22 -9.52 4.88 4.48
N CYS A 23 -9.68 5.45 3.28
CA CYS A 23 -8.69 6.36 2.71
C CYS A 23 -8.45 7.57 3.62
N GLN A 24 -9.53 8.15 4.17
CA GLN A 24 -9.43 9.28 5.09
C GLN A 24 -8.67 8.93 6.37
N LEU A 25 -8.90 7.74 6.93
CA LEU A 25 -8.16 7.28 8.11
C LEU A 25 -6.67 7.13 7.82
N PHE A 26 -6.30 6.56 6.68
CA PHE A 26 -4.89 6.43 6.29
C PHE A 26 -4.21 7.79 6.09
N ILE A 27 -4.89 8.74 5.46
CA ILE A 27 -4.39 10.12 5.30
C ILE A 27 -4.17 10.76 6.67
N ASN A 28 -5.13 10.62 7.59
CA ASN A 28 -5.03 11.16 8.95
C ASN A 28 -3.87 10.53 9.75
N GLU A 29 -3.52 9.28 9.45
CA GLU A 29 -2.35 8.59 10.03
C GLU A 29 -1.02 8.90 9.32
N GLY A 30 -1.01 9.83 8.34
CA GLY A 30 0.18 10.34 7.67
C GLY A 30 0.58 9.57 6.41
N ALA A 31 -0.29 8.70 5.89
CA ALA A 31 -0.03 7.97 4.66
C ALA A 31 -0.27 8.84 3.42
N ARG A 32 0.44 8.51 2.34
CA ARG A 32 0.07 8.94 0.98
C ARG A 32 -0.84 7.88 0.38
N VAL A 33 -2.08 8.22 0.04
CA VAL A 33 -3.07 7.24 -0.43
C VAL A 33 -3.29 7.39 -1.95
N PHE A 34 -3.20 6.27 -2.67
CA PHE A 34 -3.65 6.15 -4.06
C PHE A 34 -5.00 5.46 -4.06
N VAL A 35 -5.97 6.08 -4.71
CA VAL A 35 -7.35 5.61 -4.77
C VAL A 35 -7.72 5.32 -6.21
N THR A 36 -8.33 4.17 -6.44
CA THR A 36 -8.95 3.84 -7.73
C THR A 36 -10.32 3.20 -7.49
N ASP A 37 -11.22 3.38 -8.45
CA ASP A 37 -12.52 2.73 -8.51
C ASP A 37 -12.63 1.85 -9.76
N GLU A 38 -13.56 0.91 -9.78
CA GLU A 38 -13.88 0.02 -10.91
C GLU A 38 -12.71 -0.84 -11.45
N ILE A 39 -11.61 -0.96 -10.70
CA ILE A 39 -10.49 -1.84 -11.04
C ILE A 39 -10.55 -3.12 -10.24
N ARG A 40 -10.67 -4.25 -10.94
CA ARG A 40 -10.52 -5.58 -10.35
C ARG A 40 -9.06 -6.00 -10.37
N VAL A 41 -8.42 -5.95 -9.21
CA VAL A 41 -7.02 -6.39 -9.05
C VAL A 41 -7.01 -7.89 -8.71
N ASN A 42 -6.35 -8.69 -9.53
CA ASN A 42 -6.18 -10.13 -9.29
C ASN A 42 -4.89 -10.43 -8.53
N VAL A 43 -3.81 -9.74 -8.89
CA VAL A 43 -2.49 -9.87 -8.27
C VAL A 43 -1.87 -8.49 -8.19
N ILE A 44 -1.19 -8.30 -7.07
CA ILE A 44 -0.32 -7.18 -6.83
C ILE A 44 1.11 -7.75 -6.83
N CYS A 45 2.00 -7.16 -7.62
CA CYS A 45 3.44 -7.45 -7.55
C CYS A 45 4.12 -6.30 -6.80
N PRO A 46 4.14 -6.32 -5.45
CA PRO A 46 4.99 -5.42 -4.71
C PRO A 46 6.45 -5.81 -5.02
N GLY A 47 7.36 -4.85 -5.03
CA GLY A 47 8.79 -5.14 -5.18
C GLY A 47 9.33 -5.96 -4.00
N LEU A 48 10.65 -5.89 -3.76
CA LEU A 48 11.26 -6.48 -2.57
C LEU A 48 10.60 -5.93 -1.28
N MET A 49 9.86 -6.80 -0.60
CA MET A 49 9.20 -6.53 0.68
C MET A 49 10.16 -6.83 1.83
N ASP A 50 10.05 -6.11 2.95
CA ASP A 50 10.79 -6.37 4.19
C ASP A 50 10.32 -7.68 4.85
N THR A 51 10.73 -8.80 4.28
CA THR A 51 10.43 -10.15 4.74
C THR A 51 11.71 -10.83 5.24
N PRO A 52 11.64 -11.76 6.20
CA PRO A 52 12.83 -12.50 6.65
C PRO A 52 13.60 -13.19 5.50
N MET A 53 12.89 -13.53 4.41
CA MET A 53 13.42 -14.17 3.21
C MET A 53 14.41 -13.29 2.43
N VAL A 54 14.26 -11.96 2.44
CA VAL A 54 15.15 -11.04 1.71
C VAL A 54 16.42 -10.67 2.48
N ASN A 55 16.55 -11.10 3.75
CA ASN A 55 17.70 -10.78 4.59
C ASN A 55 19.03 -11.37 4.08
N HIS A 56 18.97 -12.35 3.18
CA HIS A 56 20.13 -12.99 2.57
C HIS A 56 20.63 -12.29 1.29
N LEU A 57 19.89 -11.31 0.77
CA LEU A 57 20.30 -10.51 -0.39
C LEU A 57 21.20 -9.34 0.06
N THR A 58 22.24 -9.03 -0.73
CA THR A 58 23.16 -7.92 -0.43
C THR A 58 22.40 -6.59 -0.31
N LYS A 59 22.73 -5.79 0.72
CA LYS A 59 21.99 -4.56 1.08
C LYS A 59 21.85 -3.56 -0.08
N GLU A 60 22.76 -3.58 -1.04
CA GLU A 60 22.77 -2.69 -2.21
C GLU A 60 21.58 -2.93 -3.16
N ALA A 61 21.17 -4.20 -3.38
CA ALA A 61 20.03 -4.52 -4.24
C ALA A 61 18.68 -4.16 -3.59
N ALA A 62 18.61 -4.28 -2.26
CA ALA A 62 17.41 -3.95 -1.49
C ALA A 62 17.13 -2.43 -1.50
N VAL A 63 18.17 -1.60 -1.40
CA VAL A 63 18.02 -0.12 -1.38
C VAL A 63 17.44 0.39 -2.69
N VAL A 64 17.98 -0.04 -3.85
CA VAL A 64 17.54 0.44 -5.18
C VAL A 64 16.07 0.15 -5.46
N GLN A 65 15.55 -1.01 -5.02
CA GLN A 65 14.12 -1.31 -5.19
C GLN A 65 13.23 -0.56 -4.21
N LYS A 66 13.66 -0.39 -2.96
CA LYS A 66 12.89 0.35 -1.94
C LYS A 66 12.70 1.82 -2.30
N THR A 67 13.67 2.42 -3.00
CA THR A 67 13.55 3.80 -3.51
C THR A 67 12.62 3.91 -4.72
N ARG A 68 12.48 2.85 -5.54
CA ARG A 68 11.64 2.86 -6.76
C ARG A 68 10.18 2.53 -6.50
N ILE A 69 9.85 1.80 -5.44
CA ILE A 69 8.51 1.25 -5.23
C ILE A 69 8.05 1.53 -3.78
N PRO A 70 7.42 2.68 -3.50
CA PRO A 70 7.14 3.14 -2.14
C PRO A 70 5.86 2.53 -1.50
N PHE A 71 5.28 1.49 -2.09
CA PHE A 71 3.94 0.99 -1.72
C PHE A 71 3.95 0.02 -0.54
N LEU A 72 3.20 0.35 0.51
CA LEU A 72 2.73 -0.55 1.57
C LEU A 72 1.28 -0.94 1.25
N TRP A 73 1.03 -2.24 1.09
CA TRP A 73 -0.29 -2.74 0.70
C TRP A 73 -1.18 -3.00 1.91
N VAL A 74 -2.38 -2.42 1.89
CA VAL A 74 -3.49 -2.87 2.72
C VAL A 74 -4.60 -3.29 1.77
N ASP A 75 -4.71 -4.60 1.56
CA ASP A 75 -5.76 -5.16 0.71
C ASP A 75 -7.04 -5.31 1.54
N LEU A 76 -7.83 -4.23 1.63
CA LEU A 76 -9.15 -4.28 2.26
C LEU A 76 -10.20 -4.36 1.14
N LEU A 77 -10.45 -5.59 0.68
CA LEU A 77 -11.55 -5.88 -0.24
C LEU A 77 -12.90 -5.69 0.47
N ILE A 78 -13.42 -4.46 0.51
CA ILE A 78 -14.81 -4.22 0.90
C ILE A 78 -15.66 -4.37 -0.35
N ARG A 79 -16.05 -5.61 -0.65
CA ARG A 79 -17.03 -5.90 -1.69
C ARG A 79 -18.37 -5.22 -1.36
N ARG A 80 -18.77 -4.20 -2.12
CA ARG A 80 -20.19 -3.99 -2.41
C ARG A 80 -20.56 -4.78 -3.67
N ARG A 81 -21.65 -5.55 -3.57
CA ARG A 81 -22.40 -6.00 -4.74
C ARG A 81 -23.17 -4.82 -5.32
#